data_AF-A0A1H9M8K4-F1
#
_entry.id   AF-A0A1H9M8K4-F1
#
_cell.length_a   1.000
_cell.length_b   1.000
_cell.length_c   1.000
_cell.angle_alpha   90.00
_cell.angle_beta   90.00
_cell.angle_gamma   90.00
#
_symmetry.space_group_name_H-M   'P 1'
#
loop_
_entity.id
_entity.type
_entity.pdbx_description
1 polymer ?
#
loop_
_entity_poly.entity_id
_entity_poly.type
_entity_poly.pdbx_seq_one_letter_code
_entity_poly.pdbx_strand_id
1 'polypeptide(L)'
;MGRLSSVLLKGVGVLVLALIALSVVGTIVGIALSVIVAVLSVIVSLAVLGVFALVIVGLFSMVSDRPASADEPRAPRRSTEQPDPEDRLRDRYVEGELDDAEFERELERIFDPSERRERAETGRSVTRDAASDRQLRDR
;
A
#
# COMPACT_ATOMS: atom_id res chain seq x y z
N MET A 1 2.82 -69.54 31.09
CA MET A 1 2.19 -68.27 30.62
C MET A 1 3.18 -67.21 30.09
N GLY A 2 4.50 -67.43 30.08
CA GLY A 2 5.46 -66.38 29.67
C GLY A 2 5.65 -66.16 28.15
N ARG A 3 5.30 -67.14 27.31
CA ARG A 3 5.54 -67.08 25.84
C ARG A 3 4.62 -66.05 25.16
N LEU A 4 3.35 -65.99 25.56
CA LEU A 4 2.35 -65.04 25.06
C LEU A 4 2.70 -63.60 25.43
N SER A 5 3.15 -63.35 26.67
CA SER A 5 3.58 -62.03 27.13
C SER A 5 4.79 -61.51 26.37
N SER A 6 5.78 -62.36 26.05
CA SER A 6 6.94 -61.96 25.26
C SER A 6 6.57 -61.63 23.80
N VAL A 7 5.63 -62.36 23.20
CA VAL A 7 5.15 -62.08 21.83
C VAL A 7 4.36 -60.77 21.79
N LEU A 8 3.47 -60.52 22.77
CA LEU A 8 2.77 -59.24 22.89
C LEU A 8 3.75 -58.08 23.08
N LEU A 9 4.72 -58.21 23.97
CA LEU A 9 5.68 -57.14 24.25
C LEU A 9 6.53 -56.79 23.01
N LYS A 10 6.99 -57.81 22.27
CA LYS A 10 7.72 -57.61 21.00
C LYS A 10 6.82 -57.00 19.93
N GLY A 11 5.57 -57.46 19.82
CA GLY A 11 4.60 -56.92 18.87
C GLY A 11 4.30 -55.44 19.12
N VAL A 12 4.07 -55.07 20.39
CA VAL A 12 3.87 -53.67 20.80
C VAL A 12 5.14 -52.86 20.54
N GLY A 13 6.33 -53.39 20.82
CA GLY A 13 7.60 -52.71 20.53
C GLY A 13 7.79 -52.41 19.04
N VAL A 14 7.52 -53.38 18.17
CA VAL A 14 7.57 -53.20 16.70
C VAL A 14 6.52 -52.19 16.24
N LEU A 15 5.29 -52.26 16.79
CA LEU A 15 4.23 -51.32 16.45
C LEU A 15 4.60 -49.88 16.82
N VAL A 16 5.11 -49.66 18.03
CA VAL A 16 5.56 -48.33 18.48
C VAL A 16 6.69 -47.82 17.60
N LEU A 17 7.67 -48.67 17.27
CA LEU A 17 8.77 -48.29 16.39
C LEU A 17 8.26 -47.94 14.99
N ALA A 18 7.30 -48.70 14.45
CA ALA A 18 6.66 -48.39 13.17
C ALA A 18 5.90 -47.06 13.20
N LEU A 19 5.19 -46.77 14.29
CA LEU A 19 4.50 -45.48 14.47
C LEU A 19 5.47 -44.31 14.56
N ILE A 20 6.58 -44.46 15.29
CA ILE A 20 7.63 -43.44 15.36
C ILE A 20 8.23 -43.21 13.97
N ALA A 21 8.60 -44.29 13.26
CA ALA A 21 9.15 -44.19 11.91
C ALA A 21 8.16 -43.50 10.96
N LEU A 22 6.88 -43.87 11.00
CA LEU A 22 5.83 -43.26 10.20
C LEU A 22 5.64 -41.78 10.56
N SER A 23 5.67 -41.44 11.85
CA SER A 23 5.59 -40.05 12.31
C SER A 23 6.74 -39.22 11.77
N VAL A 24 7.98 -39.72 11.83
CA VAL A 24 9.16 -39.01 11.31
C VAL A 24 9.04 -38.79 9.80
N VAL A 25 8.67 -39.83 9.05
CA VAL A 25 8.44 -39.70 7.60
C VAL A 25 7.32 -38.69 7.32
N GLY A 26 6.22 -38.76 8.07
CA GLY A 26 5.10 -37.84 7.95
C GLY A 26 5.52 -36.39 8.21
N THR A 27 6.35 -36.14 9.22
CA THR A 27 6.89 -34.81 9.51
C THR A 27 7.77 -34.30 8.37
N ILE A 28 8.67 -35.13 7.83
CA ILE A 28 9.55 -34.74 6.71
C ILE A 28 8.72 -34.37 5.48
N VAL A 29 7.75 -35.22 5.11
CA VAL A 29 6.84 -34.97 4.00
C VAL A 29 6.00 -33.71 4.25
N GLY A 30 5.50 -33.54 5.47
CA GLY A 30 4.75 -32.36 5.88
C GLY A 30 5.54 -31.07 5.74
N ILE A 31 6.81 -31.06 6.17
CA ILE A 31 7.71 -29.92 6.00
C ILE A 31 7.94 -29.64 4.52
N ALA A 32 8.23 -30.67 3.71
CA ALA A 32 8.45 -30.49 2.28
C ALA A 32 7.23 -29.88 1.57
N LEU A 33 6.02 -30.40 1.87
CA LEU A 33 4.77 -29.85 1.35
C LEU A 33 4.52 -28.42 1.84
N SER A 34 4.81 -28.13 3.12
CA SER A 34 4.67 -26.79 3.68
C SER A 34 5.55 -25.77 2.95
N VAL A 35 6.79 -26.14 2.61
CA VAL A 35 7.69 -25.27 1.83
C VAL A 35 7.13 -25.00 0.44
N ILE A 36 6.61 -26.03 -0.25
CA ILE A 36 6.00 -25.88 -1.58
C ILE A 36 4.81 -24.91 -1.51
N VAL A 37 3.92 -25.10 -0.54
CA VAL A 37 2.77 -24.21 -0.34
C VAL A 37 3.22 -22.78 -0.01
N ALA A 38 4.22 -22.61 0.86
CA ALA A 38 4.73 -21.29 1.22
C ALA A 38 5.29 -20.56 -0.01
N VAL A 39 6.09 -21.24 -0.84
CA VAL A 39 6.61 -20.67 -2.10
C VAL A 39 5.48 -20.28 -3.04
N LEU A 40 4.49 -21.16 -3.22
CA LEU A 40 3.30 -20.86 -4.03
C LEU A 40 2.53 -19.66 -3.48
N SER A 41 2.34 -19.56 -2.16
CA SER A 41 1.69 -18.42 -1.52
C SER A 41 2.44 -17.11 -1.77
N VAL A 42 3.78 -17.12 -1.70
CA VAL A 42 4.60 -15.95 -2.03
C VAL A 42 4.41 -15.54 -3.49
N ILE A 43 4.49 -16.48 -4.43
CA ILE A 43 4.31 -16.21 -5.86
C ILE A 43 2.91 -15.62 -6.12
N VAL A 44 1.87 -16.23 -5.56
CA VAL A 44 0.48 -15.74 -5.70
C VAL A 44 0.33 -14.36 -5.08
N SER A 45 0.91 -14.12 -3.90
CA SER A 45 0.86 -12.81 -3.25
C SER A 45 1.54 -11.73 -4.10
N LEU A 46 2.72 -12.02 -4.66
CA LEU A 46 3.41 -11.11 -5.59
C LEU A 46 2.59 -10.88 -6.86
N ALA A 47 1.98 -11.92 -7.42
CA ALA A 47 1.13 -11.78 -8.61
C ALA A 47 -0.08 -10.88 -8.34
N VAL A 48 -0.78 -11.08 -7.21
CA VAL A 48 -1.91 -10.24 -6.80
C VAL A 48 -1.46 -8.80 -6.59
N LEU A 49 -0.33 -8.59 -5.92
CA LEU A 49 0.22 -7.25 -5.69
C LEU A 49 0.60 -6.57 -7.02
N GLY A 50 1.20 -7.31 -7.96
CA GLY A 50 1.54 -6.83 -9.30
C GLY A 50 0.30 -6.46 -10.12
N VAL A 51 -0.74 -7.28 -10.10
CA VAL A 51 -2.03 -6.96 -10.73
C VAL A 51 -2.63 -5.71 -10.12
N PHE A 52 -2.61 -5.60 -8.79
CA PHE A 52 -3.12 -4.42 -8.10
C PHE A 52 -2.35 -3.14 -8.48
N ALA A 53 -1.02 -3.22 -8.54
CA ALA A 53 -0.19 -2.12 -9.02
C ALA A 53 -0.52 -1.73 -10.47
N LEU A 54 -0.71 -2.72 -11.36
CA LEU A 54 -1.09 -2.46 -12.75
C LEU A 54 -2.46 -1.80 -12.85
N VAL A 55 -3.43 -2.21 -12.03
CA VAL A 55 -4.76 -1.58 -11.96
C VAL A 55 -4.65 -0.13 -11.50
N ILE A 56 -3.82 0.15 -10.48
CA ILE A 56 -3.59 1.53 -10.01
C ILE A 56 -2.98 2.38 -11.12
N VAL A 57 -1.92 1.89 -11.76
CA VAL A 57 -1.23 2.62 -12.85
C VAL A 57 -2.18 2.82 -14.03
N GLY A 58 -2.95 1.81 -14.41
CA GLY A 58 -3.94 1.91 -15.49
C GLY A 58 -5.04 2.92 -15.18
N LEU A 59 -5.53 2.94 -13.93
CA LEU A 59 -6.52 3.92 -13.49
C LEU A 59 -5.93 5.33 -13.51
N PHE A 60 -4.69 5.49 -13.06
CA PHE A 60 -3.98 6.78 -13.09
C PHE A 60 -3.83 7.28 -14.52
N SER A 61 -3.34 6.44 -15.43
CA SER A 61 -3.20 6.78 -16.86
C SER A 61 -4.53 7.21 -17.49
N MET A 62 -5.63 6.53 -17.15
CA MET A 62 -6.95 6.85 -17.71
C MET A 62 -7.59 8.12 -17.12
N VAL A 63 -7.15 8.55 -15.95
CA VAL A 63 -7.51 9.86 -15.35
C VAL A 63 -6.66 10.96 -15.99
N SER A 64 -5.34 10.74 -16.13
CA SER A 64 -4.42 11.71 -16.74
C SER A 64 -4.70 11.96 -18.22
N ASP A 65 -5.17 10.95 -18.97
CA ASP A 65 -5.52 11.07 -20.40
C ASP A 65 -6.90 11.70 -20.67
N ARG A 66 -7.66 12.09 -19.64
CA ARG A 66 -9.01 12.63 -19.82
C ARG A 66 -8.96 14.16 -19.92
N PRO A 67 -9.12 14.76 -21.12
CA PRO A 67 -9.29 16.20 -21.22
C PRO A 67 -10.54 16.60 -20.43
N ALA A 68 -10.38 17.55 -19.51
CA ALA A 68 -11.38 18.03 -18.58
C ALA A 68 -12.65 18.52 -19.29
N SER A 69 -13.62 17.64 -19.54
CA SER A 69 -14.97 17.99 -19.96
C SER A 69 -15.90 16.80 -19.77
N ALA A 70 -16.64 16.80 -18.65
CA ALA A 70 -18.06 16.45 -18.54
C ALA A 70 -18.40 15.94 -17.13
N ASP A 71 -19.13 16.81 -16.43
CA ASP A 71 -20.16 16.59 -15.41
C ASP A 71 -19.92 15.68 -14.19
N GLU A 72 -20.09 16.32 -13.03
CA GLU A 72 -20.24 15.73 -11.70
C GLU A 72 -21.38 14.69 -11.63
N PRO A 73 -21.22 13.67 -10.76
CA PRO A 73 -21.89 13.79 -9.47
C PRO A 73 -20.97 13.42 -8.28
N ARG A 74 -20.62 14.44 -7.48
CA ARG A 74 -20.24 14.39 -6.06
C ARG A 74 -19.25 13.28 -5.64
N ALA A 75 -17.96 13.55 -5.84
CA ALA A 75 -16.84 12.79 -5.27
C ALA A 75 -16.46 13.29 -3.84
N PRO A 76 -15.92 12.42 -2.96
CA PRO A 76 -15.13 12.89 -1.82
C PRO A 76 -13.89 13.57 -2.38
N ARG A 77 -13.68 14.84 -2.01
CA ARG A 77 -12.51 15.62 -2.37
C ARG A 77 -11.24 14.87 -1.96
N ARG A 78 -10.54 14.27 -2.92
CA ARG A 78 -9.12 13.94 -2.84
C ARG A 78 -8.44 14.67 -3.97
N SER A 79 -7.74 15.72 -3.57
CA SER A 79 -7.08 16.72 -4.40
C SER A 79 -6.13 16.08 -5.42
N THR A 80 -6.43 16.29 -6.70
CA THR A 80 -5.52 16.79 -7.74
C THR A 80 -4.03 16.41 -7.61
N GLU A 81 -3.62 15.34 -8.31
CA GLU A 81 -2.66 15.32 -9.44
C GLU A 81 -1.61 16.45 -9.55
N GLN A 82 -1.02 16.84 -8.42
CA GLN A 82 0.19 17.61 -8.32
C GLN A 82 1.02 16.87 -7.27
N PRO A 83 2.28 16.46 -7.56
CA PRO A 83 3.08 15.75 -6.57
C PRO A 83 3.02 16.52 -5.27
N ASP A 84 2.56 15.82 -4.22
CA ASP A 84 2.29 16.43 -2.94
C ASP A 84 3.56 17.18 -2.53
N PRO A 85 3.44 18.40 -1.98
CA PRO A 85 4.62 19.21 -1.63
C PRO A 85 5.64 18.42 -0.77
N GLU A 86 5.15 17.45 0.00
CA GLU A 86 5.96 16.50 0.78
C GLU A 86 6.79 15.54 -0.09
N ASP A 87 6.24 15.00 -1.17
CA ASP A 87 6.95 14.08 -2.07
C ASP A 87 8.12 14.77 -2.76
N ARG A 88 7.92 16.01 -3.22
CA ARG A 88 9.00 16.83 -3.79
C ARG A 88 10.07 17.22 -2.79
N LEU A 89 9.70 17.36 -1.51
CA LEU A 89 10.68 17.63 -0.46
C LEU A 89 11.52 16.40 -0.15
N ARG A 90 10.89 15.22 -0.17
CA ARG A 90 11.54 13.92 0.05
C ARG A 90 12.52 13.56 -1.07
N ASP A 91 12.16 13.79 -2.33
CA ASP A 91 13.05 13.50 -3.47
C ASP A 91 14.37 14.27 -3.34
N ARG A 92 14.32 15.58 -3.03
CA ARG A 92 15.52 16.42 -2.85
C ARG A 92 16.38 16.03 -1.65
N TYR A 93 15.77 15.51 -0.59
CA TYR A 93 16.52 14.98 0.56
C TYR A 93 17.31 13.72 0.18
N VAL A 94 16.68 12.80 -0.57
CA VAL A 94 17.32 11.56 -1.03
C VAL A 94 18.42 11.85 -2.06
N GLU A 95 18.24 12.89 -2.89
CA GLU A 95 19.25 13.40 -3.82
C GLU A 95 20.42 14.11 -3.10
N GLY A 96 20.30 14.36 -1.79
CA GLY A 96 21.31 15.03 -0.98
C GLY A 96 21.38 16.55 -1.21
N GLU A 97 20.36 17.12 -1.84
CA GLU A 97 20.23 18.58 -2.04
C GLU A 97 19.75 19.31 -0.78
N LEU A 98 19.19 18.59 0.18
CA LEU A 98 18.70 19.11 1.45
C LEU A 98 19.35 18.39 2.63
N ASP A 99 19.83 19.15 3.61
CA ASP A 99 20.32 18.59 4.88
C ASP A 99 19.16 18.21 5.82
N ASP A 100 19.41 17.32 6.78
CA ASP A 100 18.40 16.82 7.74
C ASP A 100 17.67 17.98 8.43
N ALA A 101 18.43 18.99 8.88
CA ALA A 101 17.87 20.14 9.59
C ALA A 101 17.02 21.06 8.69
N GLU A 102 17.30 21.10 7.39
CA GLU A 102 16.51 21.86 6.41
C GLU A 102 15.22 21.14 6.04
N PHE A 103 15.29 19.81 5.91
CA PHE A 103 14.13 18.97 5.67
C PHE A 103 13.09 19.12 6.77
N GLU A 104 13.50 19.03 8.04
CA GLU A 104 12.57 19.15 9.18
C GLU A 104 11.88 20.52 9.25
N ARG A 105 12.62 21.62 8.99
CA ARG A 105 12.04 22.97 8.98
C ARG A 105 11.01 23.17 7.89
N GLU A 106 11.30 22.66 6.69
CA GLU A 106 10.41 22.81 5.54
C GLU A 106 9.21 21.85 5.65
N LEU A 107 9.39 20.68 6.25
CA LEU A 107 8.30 19.74 6.54
C LEU A 107 7.31 20.37 7.54
N GLU A 108 7.80 20.94 8.65
CA GLU A 108 6.93 21.61 9.63
C GLU A 108 6.11 22.74 8.97
N ARG A 109 6.72 23.50 8.06
CA ARG A 109 6.05 24.56 7.30
C ARG A 109 4.93 24.03 6.40
N ILE A 110 5.13 22.88 5.74
CA ILE A 110 4.11 22.23 4.90
C ILE A 110 2.93 21.71 5.76
N PHE A 111 3.22 21.24 6.97
CA PHE A 111 2.20 20.75 7.90
C PHE A 111 1.50 21.88 8.68
N ASP A 112 2.03 23.11 8.66
CA ASP A 112 1.42 24.26 9.31
C ASP A 112 0.05 24.60 8.67
N PRO A 113 -1.05 24.52 9.44
CA PRO A 113 -2.40 24.77 8.93
C PRO A 113 -2.66 26.23 8.52
N SER A 114 -1.77 27.17 8.86
CA SER A 114 -1.87 28.58 8.49
C SER A 114 -1.65 28.81 6.99
N GLU A 115 -0.65 28.19 6.36
CA GLU A 115 -0.37 28.35 4.92
C GLU A 115 -1.51 27.82 4.02
N ARG A 116 -2.22 26.78 4.48
CA ARG A 116 -3.37 26.22 3.77
C ARG A 116 -4.55 27.19 3.65
N ARG A 117 -4.66 28.16 4.58
CA ARG A 117 -5.73 29.18 4.57
C ARG A 117 -5.42 30.34 3.64
N GLU A 118 -4.17 30.78 3.56
CA GLU A 118 -3.76 31.90 2.69
C GLU A 118 -3.98 31.59 1.20
N ARG A 119 -3.65 30.37 0.77
CA ARG A 119 -3.87 29.94 -0.63
C ARG A 119 -5.36 29.92 -1.02
N ALA A 120 -6.27 29.73 -0.06
CA ALA A 120 -7.71 29.71 -0.29
C ALA A 120 -8.37 31.11 -0.25
N GLU A 121 -7.67 32.13 0.24
CA GLU A 121 -8.14 33.52 0.27
C GLU A 121 -7.71 34.29 -0.98
N THR A 122 -6.48 34.07 -1.48
CA THR A 122 -5.96 34.70 -2.71
C THR A 122 -6.77 34.34 -3.96
N GLY A 123 -7.37 33.14 -4.04
CA GLY A 123 -8.25 32.76 -5.15
C GLY A 123 -9.63 33.44 -5.13
N ARG A 124 -10.04 33.99 -3.98
CA ARG A 124 -11.39 34.57 -3.79
C ARG A 124 -11.42 36.09 -3.96
N SER A 125 -10.27 36.76 -3.92
CA SER A 125 -10.15 38.20 -4.15
C SER A 125 -10.19 38.55 -5.64
N VAL A 126 -9.56 37.75 -6.51
CA VAL A 126 -9.48 38.02 -7.97
C VAL A 126 -10.86 37.98 -8.66
N THR A 127 -11.79 37.16 -8.17
CA THR A 127 -13.12 37.03 -8.76
C THR A 127 -14.12 38.10 -8.31
N ARG A 128 -13.82 38.84 -7.23
CA ARG A 128 -14.74 39.86 -6.70
C ARG A 128 -14.59 41.22 -7.39
N ASP A 129 -13.38 41.56 -7.81
CA ASP A 129 -13.13 42.84 -8.49
C ASP A 129 -13.64 42.87 -9.95
N ALA A 130 -13.65 41.73 -10.65
CA ALA A 130 -14.12 41.67 -12.03
C ALA A 130 -15.65 41.79 -12.20
N ALA A 131 -16.42 41.54 -11.15
CA ALA A 131 -17.89 41.61 -11.18
C ALA A 131 -18.43 43.01 -10.87
N SER A 132 -17.69 43.82 -10.11
CA SER A 132 -18.14 45.16 -9.70
C SER A 132 -17.99 46.22 -10.79
N ASP A 133 -17.11 46.01 -11.78
CA ASP A 133 -16.82 47.02 -12.81
C ASP A 133 -17.81 47.00 -14.00
N ARG A 134 -18.55 45.90 -14.21
CA ARG A 134 -19.57 45.83 -15.28
C ARG A 134 -20.89 46.49 -14.92
N GLN A 135 -21.19 46.65 -13.63
CA GLN A 135 -22.50 47.11 -13.19
C GLN A 135 -22.65 48.65 -13.21
N LEU A 136 -21.55 49.39 -13.37
CA LEU A 136 -21.55 50.86 -13.40
C LEU A 136 -21.64 51.45 -14.81
N ARG A 137 -21.64 50.62 -15.87
CA ARG A 137 -21.64 51.09 -17.26
C ARG A 137 -23.02 51.15 -17.92
N ASP A 138 -24.07 50.74 -17.19
CA ASP A 138 -25.44 50.60 -17.71
C ASP A 138 -26.47 51.46 -16.97
N ARG A 139 -26.03 52.58 -16.37
CA ARG A 139 -26.89 53.65 -15.84
C ARG A 139 -26.49 55.00 -16.39
#